data_AF-A0A3L7RXZ4-F1
#
_entry.id   AF-A0A3L7RXZ4-F1
#
_cell.length_a   1.000
_cell.length_b   1.000
_cell.length_c   1.000
_cell.angle_alpha   90.00
_cell.angle_beta   90.00
_cell.angle_gamma   90.00
#
_symmetry.space_group_name_H-M   'P 1'
#
loop_
_entity.id
_entity.type
_entity.pdbx_description
1 polymer ?
#
loop_
_entity_poly.entity_id
_entity_poly.type
_entity_poly.pdbx_seq_one_letter_code
_entity_poly.pdbx_strand_id
1 'polypeptide(L)'
;MDYENQLFKIPQESADYQKCSKFVIEQVELIIKDAIDSRRNRIIINTNLKLGLPMENINKVAGPFVEAWAVETFHAISEVPGNKYQLINVEAKERLNMADVVLQFQKKRNVELGVTAEVDVKATSEDFLNSGKSPNITSYARIRTAYVDEPDYLFVILSLKHRVYSTRNQATALMDGIMEVVAYNAYDLKYLSAPDISYNPALGTGQIQIRDIHYVTEEVRTTWEFCQLLDRKYLKSTRRSMEQWLELARKHGWIKIND
;
A
#
# COMPACT_ATOMS: atom_id res chain seq x y z
N MET A 1 -17.30 -28.87 -8.85
CA MET A 1 -16.11 -29.18 -8.01
C MET A 1 -16.07 -28.12 -6.95
N ASP A 2 -16.21 -28.50 -5.68
CA ASP A 2 -16.32 -27.52 -4.60
C ASP A 2 -14.94 -27.02 -4.16
N TYR A 3 -14.89 -25.78 -3.68
CA TYR A 3 -13.66 -25.12 -3.24
C TYR A 3 -12.93 -25.92 -2.14
N GLU A 4 -13.68 -26.45 -1.18
CA GLU A 4 -13.11 -27.21 -0.05
C GLU A 4 -12.44 -28.53 -0.46
N ASN A 5 -12.78 -29.06 -1.64
CA ASN A 5 -12.25 -30.35 -2.13
C ASN A 5 -10.98 -30.18 -2.99
N GLN A 6 -10.45 -28.96 -3.11
CA GLN A 6 -9.26 -28.71 -3.92
C GLN A 6 -7.97 -29.05 -3.17
N LEU A 7 -6.98 -29.57 -3.90
CA LEU A 7 -5.65 -29.87 -3.34
C LEU A 7 -4.79 -28.61 -3.29
N PHE A 8 -4.99 -27.75 -2.30
CA PHE A 8 -4.29 -26.47 -2.20
C PHE A 8 -2.77 -26.59 -1.98
N LYS A 9 -2.02 -25.66 -2.58
CA LYS A 9 -0.66 -25.30 -2.14
C LYS A 9 -0.80 -24.34 -0.95
N ILE A 10 -0.70 -24.88 0.27
CA ILE A 10 -0.87 -24.11 1.50
C ILE A 10 0.44 -23.36 1.81
N PRO A 11 0.45 -22.01 1.79
CA PRO A 11 1.64 -21.23 2.15
C PRO A 11 1.91 -21.32 3.65
N GLN A 12 3.19 -21.43 4.03
CA GLN A 12 3.64 -21.47 5.42
C GLN A 12 4.58 -20.29 5.67
N GLU A 13 4.09 -19.29 6.40
CA GLU A 13 4.89 -18.14 6.83
C GLU A 13 5.85 -18.49 7.96
N SER A 14 6.92 -17.72 8.08
CA SER A 14 7.88 -17.81 9.18
C SER A 14 7.23 -17.45 10.51
N ALA A 15 7.65 -18.12 11.58
CA ALA A 15 7.18 -17.87 12.93
C ALA A 15 7.44 -16.43 13.44
N ASP A 16 8.34 -15.68 12.80
CA ASP A 16 8.65 -14.30 13.12
C ASP A 16 7.95 -13.26 12.22
N TYR A 17 7.07 -13.67 11.31
CA TYR A 17 6.37 -12.78 10.37
C TYR A 17 5.72 -11.61 11.09
N GLN A 18 4.89 -11.87 12.10
CA GLN A 18 4.14 -10.84 12.80
C GLN A 18 5.07 -9.79 13.43
N LYS A 19 6.23 -10.21 13.95
CA LYS A 19 7.25 -9.31 14.51
C LYS A 19 7.98 -8.51 13.43
N CYS A 20 8.11 -9.06 12.23
CA CYS A 20 8.68 -8.36 11.07
C CYS A 20 7.70 -7.32 10.54
N SER A 21 6.45 -7.72 10.28
CA SER A 21 5.35 -6.85 9.85
C SER A 21 5.18 -5.66 10.80
N LYS A 22 5.00 -5.91 12.11
CA LYS A 22 4.88 -4.85 13.12
C LYS A 22 6.08 -3.88 13.10
N PHE A 23 7.29 -4.41 13.01
CA PHE A 23 8.49 -3.56 12.98
C PHE A 23 8.54 -2.67 11.74
N VAL A 24 8.23 -3.21 10.55
CA VAL A 24 8.21 -2.42 9.32
C VAL A 24 7.16 -1.32 9.40
N ILE A 25 5.95 -1.64 9.86
CA ILE A 25 4.88 -0.66 10.05
C ILE A 25 5.37 0.46 10.97
N GLU A 26 5.92 0.11 12.15
CA GLU A 26 6.46 1.08 13.10
C GLU A 26 7.54 1.96 12.48
N GLN A 27 8.47 1.40 11.67
CA GLN A 27 9.50 2.21 11.02
C GLN A 27 8.93 3.16 9.96
N VAL A 28 8.00 2.68 9.12
CA VAL A 28 7.31 3.50 8.12
C VAL A 28 6.59 4.66 8.80
N GLU A 29 5.82 4.38 9.84
CA GLU A 29 5.11 5.41 10.61
C GLU A 29 6.06 6.42 11.26
N LEU A 30 7.13 5.96 11.89
CA LEU A 30 8.12 6.85 12.53
C LEU A 30 8.80 7.78 11.52
N ILE A 31 9.14 7.28 10.33
CA ILE A 31 9.75 8.11 9.27
C ILE A 31 8.80 9.23 8.84
N ILE A 32 7.54 8.89 8.56
CA ILE A 32 6.53 9.87 8.13
C ILE A 32 6.21 10.86 9.25
N LYS A 33 6.07 10.35 10.49
CA LYS A 33 5.86 11.18 11.68
C LYS A 33 6.97 12.21 11.85
N ASP A 34 8.23 11.78 11.78
CA ASP A 34 9.38 12.67 11.94
C ASP A 34 9.43 13.74 10.85
N ALA A 35 9.01 13.42 9.62
CA ALA A 35 8.91 14.40 8.54
C ALA A 35 7.84 15.46 8.83
N ILE A 36 6.69 15.05 9.38
CA ILE A 36 5.60 15.96 9.81
C ILE A 36 6.04 16.82 11.00
N ASP A 37 6.56 16.21 12.06
CA ASP A 37 7.02 16.90 13.26
C ASP A 37 8.12 17.93 12.94
N SER A 38 8.99 17.60 11.96
CA SER A 38 10.06 18.47 11.48
C SER A 38 9.60 19.50 10.42
N ARG A 39 8.31 19.58 10.11
CA ARG A 39 7.72 20.46 9.08
C ARG A 39 8.30 20.29 7.67
N ARG A 40 8.80 19.08 7.36
CA ARG A 40 9.31 18.64 6.05
C ARG A 40 8.22 17.92 5.22
N ASN A 41 6.97 18.06 5.62
CA ASN A 41 5.75 17.47 5.06
C ASN A 41 5.03 18.37 4.04
N ARG A 42 5.72 19.35 3.48
CA ARG A 42 5.15 20.33 2.54
C ARG A 42 5.86 20.25 1.20
N ILE A 43 5.08 20.12 0.14
CA ILE A 43 5.51 20.19 -1.25
C ILE A 43 5.09 21.56 -1.76
N ILE A 44 6.06 22.34 -2.24
CA ILE A 44 5.84 23.70 -2.73
C ILE A 44 5.92 23.67 -4.25
N ILE A 45 4.85 24.12 -4.91
CA ILE A 45 4.79 24.26 -6.36
C ILE A 45 4.73 25.75 -6.68
N ASN A 46 5.81 26.25 -7.27
CA ASN A 46 5.86 27.61 -7.80
C ASN A 46 5.32 27.59 -9.24
N THR A 47 4.44 28.54 -9.56
CA THR A 47 3.92 28.72 -10.91
C THR A 47 4.01 30.19 -11.30
N ASN A 48 3.96 30.47 -12.60
CA ASN A 48 3.84 31.83 -13.12
C ASN A 48 2.38 32.35 -13.13
N LEU A 49 1.43 31.60 -12.55
CA LEU A 49 0.03 31.99 -12.47
C LEU A 49 -0.15 33.01 -11.35
N LYS A 50 -0.52 34.24 -11.70
CA LYS A 50 -0.77 35.32 -10.72
C LYS A 50 -1.88 34.99 -9.72
N LEU A 51 -2.83 34.16 -10.12
CA LEU A 51 -3.96 33.73 -9.30
C LEU A 51 -3.72 32.38 -8.59
N GLY A 52 -2.54 31.78 -8.77
CA GLY A 52 -2.18 30.48 -8.16
C GLY A 52 -2.69 29.27 -8.93
N LEU A 53 -2.57 28.10 -8.28
CA LEU A 53 -3.02 26.83 -8.84
C LEU A 53 -4.55 26.75 -8.89
N PRO A 54 -5.12 26.05 -9.89
CA PRO A 54 -6.56 25.83 -9.98
C PRO A 54 -7.03 24.88 -8.87
N MET A 55 -7.39 25.45 -7.72
CA MET A 55 -7.77 24.70 -6.51
C MET A 55 -8.94 23.73 -6.74
N GLU A 56 -9.86 24.04 -7.65
CA GLU A 56 -11.00 23.18 -7.98
C GLU A 56 -10.60 21.81 -8.55
N ASN A 57 -9.42 21.70 -9.20
CA ASN A 57 -8.93 20.47 -9.82
C ASN A 57 -7.63 19.96 -9.20
N ILE A 58 -7.18 20.57 -8.09
CA ILE A 58 -5.85 20.30 -7.54
C ILE A 58 -5.71 18.85 -7.05
N ASN A 59 -6.82 18.24 -6.62
CA ASN A 59 -6.89 16.86 -6.18
C ASN A 59 -6.45 15.85 -7.26
N LYS A 60 -6.56 16.17 -8.55
CA LYS A 60 -6.08 15.32 -9.65
C LYS A 60 -4.55 15.22 -9.72
N VAL A 61 -3.86 16.17 -9.09
CA VAL A 61 -2.40 16.28 -9.15
C VAL A 61 -1.77 16.12 -7.77
N ALA A 62 -2.46 16.55 -6.72
CA ALA A 62 -1.96 16.51 -5.35
C ALA A 62 -1.66 15.08 -4.86
N GLY A 63 -2.52 14.11 -5.19
CA GLY A 63 -2.29 12.71 -4.82
C GLY A 63 -0.94 12.18 -5.32
N PRO A 64 -0.69 12.22 -6.65
CA PRO A 64 0.60 11.81 -7.21
C PRO A 64 1.82 12.53 -6.62
N PHE A 65 1.72 13.84 -6.33
CA PHE A 65 2.83 14.57 -5.70
C PHE A 65 3.09 14.10 -4.26
N VAL A 66 2.03 13.86 -3.48
CA VAL A 66 2.15 13.36 -2.10
C VAL A 66 2.70 11.95 -2.06
N GLU A 67 2.30 11.09 -3.00
CA GLU A 67 2.86 9.75 -3.18
C GLU A 67 4.35 9.82 -3.51
N ALA A 68 4.75 10.66 -4.46
CA ALA A 68 6.16 10.88 -4.80
C ALA A 68 6.97 11.43 -3.62
N TRP A 69 6.42 12.38 -2.84
CA TRP A 69 7.06 12.91 -1.64
C TRP A 69 7.34 11.83 -0.59
N ALA A 70 6.44 10.84 -0.43
CA ALA A 70 6.68 9.73 0.50
C ALA A 70 7.90 8.91 0.06
N VAL A 71 8.00 8.60 -1.23
CA VAL A 71 9.14 7.87 -1.81
C VAL A 71 10.44 8.65 -1.63
N GLU A 72 10.45 9.95 -1.93
CA GLU A 72 11.61 10.82 -1.71
C GLU A 72 11.99 10.91 -0.23
N THR A 73 11.01 10.90 0.67
CA THR A 73 11.24 10.91 2.12
C THR A 73 11.96 9.64 2.57
N PHE A 74 11.56 8.46 2.08
CA PHE A 74 12.27 7.21 2.35
C PHE A 74 13.69 7.24 1.77
N HIS A 75 13.83 7.66 0.51
CA HIS A 75 15.12 7.72 -0.16
C HIS A 75 16.11 8.64 0.60
N ALA A 76 15.66 9.80 1.06
CA ALA A 76 16.50 10.71 1.84
C ALA A 76 17.00 10.08 3.16
N ILE A 77 16.22 9.17 3.76
CA ILE A 77 16.62 8.45 4.97
C ILE A 77 17.64 7.34 4.65
N SER A 78 17.47 6.59 3.56
CA SER A 78 18.42 5.53 3.19
C SER A 78 19.81 6.06 2.83
N GLU A 79 19.90 7.31 2.36
CA GLU A 79 21.18 7.99 2.13
C GLU A 79 21.95 8.31 3.42
N VAL A 80 21.33 8.18 4.61
CA VAL A 80 21.99 8.40 5.90
C VAL A 80 22.50 7.06 6.45
N PRO A 81 23.83 6.82 6.47
CA PRO A 81 24.38 5.58 6.99
C PRO A 81 24.05 5.41 8.48
N GLY A 82 23.59 4.22 8.84
CA GLY A 82 23.24 3.91 10.23
C GLY A 82 22.06 4.72 10.77
N ASN A 83 21.15 5.17 9.89
CA ASN A 83 19.93 5.86 10.32
C ASN A 83 19.18 5.06 11.39
N LYS A 84 18.52 5.78 12.30
CA LYS A 84 17.82 5.19 13.45
C LYS A 84 16.68 4.24 13.08
N TYR A 85 16.21 4.28 11.83
CA TYR A 85 15.11 3.45 11.35
C TYR A 85 15.57 2.11 10.78
N GLN A 86 16.89 1.92 10.67
CA GLN A 86 17.49 0.72 10.08
C GLN A 86 17.10 0.52 8.61
N LEU A 87 16.65 1.56 7.92
CA LEU A 87 16.31 1.50 6.49
C LEU A 87 17.61 1.50 5.68
N ILE A 88 17.87 0.41 4.95
CA ILE A 88 19.15 0.21 4.25
C ILE A 88 19.04 0.32 2.73
N ASN A 89 17.84 0.18 2.17
CA ASN A 89 17.61 0.32 0.74
C ASN A 89 16.17 0.77 0.44
N VAL A 90 16.04 1.57 -0.61
CA VAL A 90 14.77 2.11 -1.11
C VAL A 90 14.80 2.01 -2.62
N GLU A 91 13.80 1.33 -3.19
CA GLU A 91 13.68 1.18 -4.64
C GLU A 91 12.29 1.67 -5.08
N ALA A 92 12.25 2.82 -5.74
CA ALA A 92 11.04 3.31 -6.41
C ALA A 92 10.70 2.39 -7.59
N LYS A 93 9.45 1.99 -7.72
CA LYS A 93 9.02 1.09 -8.78
C LYS A 93 8.36 1.84 -9.94
N GLU A 94 8.51 1.28 -11.13
CA GLU A 94 7.90 1.83 -12.34
C GLU A 94 6.37 1.68 -12.34
N ARG A 95 5.72 2.40 -13.25
CA ARG A 95 4.26 2.32 -13.44
C ARG A 95 3.82 0.87 -13.72
N LEU A 96 2.67 0.46 -13.15
CA LEU A 96 2.07 -0.89 -13.22
C LEU A 96 2.70 -1.93 -12.28
N ASN A 97 3.75 -1.58 -11.53
CA ASN A 97 4.25 -2.43 -10.47
C ASN A 97 3.20 -2.60 -9.35
N MET A 98 3.41 -3.60 -8.47
CA MET A 98 2.40 -3.94 -7.46
C MET A 98 2.38 -2.94 -6.30
N ALA A 99 3.53 -2.35 -5.99
CA ALA A 99 3.74 -1.30 -5.01
C ALA A 99 4.45 -0.12 -5.67
N ASP A 100 4.44 1.02 -4.99
CA ASP A 100 5.12 2.24 -5.43
C ASP A 100 6.60 2.24 -5.04
N VAL A 101 6.92 1.63 -3.89
CA VAL A 101 8.28 1.57 -3.36
C VAL A 101 8.54 0.26 -2.63
N VAL A 102 9.77 -0.25 -2.77
CA VAL A 102 10.26 -1.38 -1.98
C VAL A 102 11.25 -0.85 -0.95
N LEU A 103 11.00 -1.18 0.31
CA LEU A 103 11.82 -0.79 1.45
C LEU A 103 12.51 -2.03 2.02
N GLN A 104 13.80 -1.94 2.29
CA GLN A 104 14.54 -3.00 2.98
C GLN A 104 15.12 -2.47 4.27
N PHE A 105 14.84 -3.19 5.35
CA PHE A 105 15.31 -2.84 6.68
C PHE A 105 16.30 -3.86 7.21
N GLN A 106 17.35 -3.39 7.86
CA GLN A 106 18.25 -4.24 8.61
C GLN A 106 17.58 -4.66 9.92
N LYS A 107 17.12 -5.91 9.97
CA LYS A 107 16.53 -6.53 11.15
C LYS A 107 17.11 -7.92 11.30
N LYS A 108 17.70 -8.21 12.46
CA LYS A 108 18.20 -9.56 12.75
C LYS A 108 17.01 -10.52 12.89
N ARG A 109 16.85 -11.43 11.94
CA ARG A 109 15.87 -12.53 11.98
C ARG A 109 16.55 -13.83 12.39
N ASN A 110 15.75 -14.87 12.61
CA ASN A 110 16.27 -16.22 12.83
C ASN A 110 16.91 -16.82 11.57
N VAL A 111 16.46 -16.38 10.38
CA VAL A 111 16.80 -16.98 9.09
C VAL A 111 17.56 -16.02 8.15
N GLU A 112 17.39 -14.71 8.31
CA GLU A 112 17.93 -13.68 7.41
C GLU A 112 18.40 -12.42 8.16
N LEU A 113 19.11 -11.53 7.46
CA LEU A 113 19.65 -10.28 8.01
C LEU A 113 18.82 -9.03 7.67
N GLY A 114 17.62 -9.19 7.11
CA GLY A 114 16.75 -8.08 6.78
C GLY A 114 15.29 -8.46 6.63
N VAL A 115 14.44 -7.44 6.48
CA VAL A 115 13.03 -7.57 6.10
C VAL A 115 12.80 -6.65 4.91
N THR A 116 12.20 -7.19 3.86
CA THR A 116 11.76 -6.43 2.69
C THR A 116 10.26 -6.21 2.78
N ALA A 117 9.80 -5.02 2.44
CA ALA A 117 8.39 -4.69 2.34
C ALA A 117 8.11 -3.96 1.03
N GLU A 118 7.05 -4.37 0.36
CA GLU A 118 6.47 -3.63 -0.76
C GLU A 118 5.40 -2.68 -0.23
N VAL A 119 5.57 -1.38 -0.47
CA VAL A 119 4.69 -0.34 0.06
C VAL A 119 3.91 0.34 -1.06
N ASP A 120 2.59 0.21 -0.99
CA ASP A 120 1.64 0.94 -1.82
C ASP A 120 1.22 2.23 -1.10
N VAL A 121 1.62 3.38 -1.63
CA VAL A 121 1.30 4.68 -1.07
C VAL A 121 -0.01 5.16 -1.68
N LYS A 122 -0.89 5.67 -0.85
CA LYS A 122 -2.17 6.20 -1.30
C LYS A 122 -2.46 7.52 -0.63
N ALA A 123 -2.49 8.57 -1.44
CA ALA A 123 -2.79 9.91 -0.99
C ALA A 123 -4.29 10.22 -1.11
N THR A 124 -4.86 10.72 -0.02
CA THR A 124 -6.26 11.12 0.09
C THR A 124 -6.34 12.57 0.55
N SER A 125 -7.32 13.30 0.06
CA SER A 125 -7.48 14.71 0.42
C SER A 125 -8.37 14.85 1.65
N GLU A 126 -7.92 15.64 2.62
CA GLU A 126 -8.68 16.02 3.81
C GLU A 126 -9.90 16.88 3.45
N ASP A 127 -9.81 17.62 2.34
CA ASP A 127 -10.84 18.57 1.90
C ASP A 127 -12.08 17.89 1.27
N PHE A 128 -12.01 16.57 0.99
CA PHE A 128 -13.10 15.82 0.36
C PHE A 128 -13.58 14.63 1.21
N LEU A 129 -14.83 14.69 1.66
CA LEU A 129 -15.44 13.70 2.58
C LEU A 129 -15.38 12.23 2.09
N ASN A 130 -15.39 12.01 0.77
CA ASN A 130 -15.36 10.67 0.19
C ASN A 130 -13.98 10.28 -0.35
N SER A 131 -12.95 11.10 -0.14
CA SER A 131 -11.59 10.72 -0.52
C SER A 131 -11.13 9.50 0.28
N GLY A 132 -10.50 8.54 -0.38
CA GLY A 132 -10.01 7.32 0.27
C GLY A 132 -11.03 6.19 0.44
N LYS A 133 -12.27 6.35 -0.02
CA LYS A 133 -13.26 5.26 -0.01
C LYS A 133 -13.08 4.32 -1.19
N SER A 134 -13.03 3.02 -0.90
CA SER A 134 -12.91 1.94 -1.89
C SER A 134 -11.79 2.10 -2.94
N PRO A 135 -10.58 2.62 -2.63
CA PRO A 135 -9.51 2.65 -3.61
C PRO A 135 -9.14 1.23 -4.03
N ASN A 136 -8.85 1.06 -5.32
CA ASN A 136 -8.22 -0.15 -5.83
C ASN A 136 -6.77 -0.18 -5.39
N ILE A 137 -6.32 -1.33 -4.90
CA ILE A 137 -4.94 -1.56 -4.49
C ILE A 137 -4.20 -2.30 -5.59
N THR A 138 -4.51 -3.59 -5.76
CA THR A 138 -3.86 -4.46 -6.74
C THR A 138 -4.85 -5.50 -7.26
N SER A 139 -4.48 -6.21 -8.32
CA SER A 139 -5.35 -7.25 -8.89
C SER A 139 -5.38 -8.48 -7.99
N TYR A 140 -6.56 -9.11 -7.91
CA TYR A 140 -6.79 -10.29 -7.08
C TYR A 140 -5.77 -11.39 -7.37
N ALA A 141 -5.58 -11.75 -8.63
CA ALA A 141 -4.67 -12.84 -8.97
C ALA A 141 -3.21 -12.52 -8.66
N ARG A 142 -2.77 -11.26 -8.79
CA ARG A 142 -1.39 -10.86 -8.48
C ARG A 142 -1.09 -11.04 -7.00
N ILE A 143 -1.89 -10.42 -6.14
CA ILE A 143 -1.65 -10.48 -4.69
C ILE A 143 -1.86 -11.88 -4.13
N ARG A 144 -2.88 -12.59 -4.62
CA ARG A 144 -3.14 -13.98 -4.21
C ARG A 144 -2.00 -14.93 -4.59
N THR A 145 -1.32 -14.68 -5.71
CA THR A 145 -0.15 -15.45 -6.15
C THR A 145 1.09 -15.09 -5.34
N ALA A 146 1.34 -13.79 -5.10
CA ALA A 146 2.48 -13.33 -4.30
C ALA A 146 2.55 -14.04 -2.93
N TYR A 147 1.43 -14.11 -2.21
CA TYR A 147 1.35 -14.80 -0.92
C TYR A 147 1.45 -16.34 -0.98
N VAL A 148 1.24 -16.96 -2.15
CA VAL A 148 1.47 -18.41 -2.34
C VAL A 148 2.93 -18.72 -2.63
N ASP A 149 3.56 -17.87 -3.43
CA ASP A 149 4.93 -18.07 -3.87
C ASP A 149 5.92 -17.64 -2.80
N GLU A 150 5.62 -16.58 -2.08
CA GLU A 150 6.39 -16.08 -0.94
C GLU A 150 5.45 -15.92 0.28
N PRO A 151 5.38 -16.93 1.16
CA PRO A 151 4.50 -16.87 2.34
C PRO A 151 4.83 -15.74 3.33
N ASP A 152 6.07 -15.25 3.29
CA ASP A 152 6.58 -14.12 4.08
C ASP A 152 6.43 -12.76 3.38
N TYR A 153 5.76 -12.73 2.22
CA TYR A 153 5.53 -11.50 1.47
C TYR A 153 4.85 -10.45 2.35
N LEU A 154 5.42 -9.25 2.39
CA LEU A 154 4.97 -8.16 3.25
C LEU A 154 4.54 -6.98 2.38
N PHE A 155 3.22 -6.81 2.27
CA PHE A 155 2.60 -5.75 1.49
C PHE A 155 1.95 -4.72 2.41
N VAL A 156 2.58 -3.56 2.50
CA VAL A 156 2.16 -2.48 3.39
C VAL A 156 1.39 -1.44 2.59
N ILE A 157 0.29 -0.97 3.14
CA ILE A 157 -0.41 0.21 2.62
C ILE A 157 0.02 1.41 3.47
N LEU A 158 0.51 2.47 2.83
CA LEU A 158 0.74 3.76 3.46
C LEU A 158 -0.35 4.74 3.01
N SER A 159 -1.31 5.00 3.88
CA SER A 159 -2.34 6.01 3.66
C SER A 159 -1.85 7.37 4.14
N LEU A 160 -1.84 8.36 3.25
CA LEU A 160 -1.52 9.75 3.58
C LEU A 160 -2.73 10.63 3.37
N LYS A 161 -3.05 11.48 4.35
CA LYS A 161 -3.99 12.58 4.18
C LYS A 161 -3.24 13.86 3.90
N HIS A 162 -3.71 14.59 2.90
CA HIS A 162 -3.15 15.88 2.54
C HIS A 162 -4.22 16.96 2.47
N ARG A 163 -3.82 18.20 2.72
CA ARG A 163 -4.58 19.40 2.40
C ARG A 163 -3.84 20.24 1.40
N VAL A 164 -4.56 21.03 0.62
CA VAL A 164 -3.94 21.94 -0.36
C VAL A 164 -4.37 23.36 -0.11
N TYR A 165 -3.43 24.29 -0.14
CA TYR A 165 -3.69 25.72 -0.01
C TYR A 165 -2.69 26.53 -0.84
N SER A 166 -2.96 27.82 -1.02
CA SER A 166 -2.05 28.74 -1.71
C SER A 166 -1.62 29.86 -0.78
N THR A 167 -0.37 30.31 -0.91
CA THR A 167 0.16 31.45 -0.18
C THR A 167 0.86 32.43 -1.12
N ARG A 168 0.85 33.72 -0.79
CA ARG A 168 1.56 34.72 -1.59
C ARG A 168 3.06 34.66 -1.32
N ASN A 169 3.84 34.45 -2.37
CA ASN A 169 5.29 34.55 -2.33
C ASN A 169 5.72 36.01 -2.25
N GLN A 170 6.44 36.40 -1.20
CA GLN A 170 6.84 37.79 -0.99
C GLN A 170 7.93 38.25 -1.96
N ALA A 171 8.78 37.35 -2.44
CA ALA A 171 9.88 37.69 -3.35
C ALA A 171 9.40 37.86 -4.79
N THR A 172 8.48 37.00 -5.25
CA THR A 172 8.02 37.00 -6.65
C THR A 172 6.67 37.70 -6.84
N ALA A 173 5.95 37.99 -5.75
CA ALA A 173 4.56 38.47 -5.73
C ALA A 173 3.52 37.51 -6.35
N LEU A 174 3.93 36.28 -6.72
CA LEU A 174 3.08 35.21 -7.25
C LEU A 174 2.48 34.37 -6.12
N MET A 175 1.60 33.44 -6.47
CA MET A 175 0.98 32.51 -5.52
C MET A 175 1.65 31.14 -5.60
N ASP A 176 2.16 30.66 -4.47
CA ASP A 176 2.73 29.32 -4.31
C ASP A 176 1.64 28.35 -3.89
N GLY A 177 1.55 27.21 -4.58
CA GLY A 177 0.72 26.10 -4.16
C GLY A 177 1.45 25.25 -3.13
N ILE A 178 0.78 24.92 -2.03
CA ILE A 178 1.32 24.08 -0.97
C ILE A 178 0.44 22.85 -0.82
N MET A 179 1.03 21.68 -1.00
CA MET A 179 0.43 20.40 -0.64
C MET A 179 1.08 19.93 0.65
N GLU A 180 0.30 19.78 1.70
CA GLU A 180 0.80 19.45 3.04
C GLU A 180 0.20 18.12 3.50
N VAL A 181 1.07 17.19 3.88
CA VAL A 181 0.65 15.92 4.51
C VAL A 181 0.32 16.19 5.97
N VAL A 182 -0.91 15.89 6.38
CA VAL A 182 -1.45 16.26 7.71
C VAL A 182 -1.73 15.06 8.60
N ALA A 183 -1.95 13.88 8.04
CA ALA A 183 -2.10 12.64 8.79
C ALA A 183 -1.60 11.45 7.96
N TYR A 184 -1.31 10.36 8.65
CA TYR A 184 -0.85 9.12 8.05
C TYR A 184 -1.43 7.92 8.80
N ASN A 185 -1.46 6.78 8.13
CA ASN A 185 -1.71 5.47 8.70
C ASN A 185 -0.96 4.43 7.86
N ALA A 186 -0.27 3.48 8.50
CA ALA A 186 0.38 2.38 7.78
C ALA A 186 -0.03 1.04 8.39
N TYR A 187 -0.28 0.05 7.53
CA TYR A 187 -0.71 -1.26 7.97
C TYR A 187 -0.38 -2.34 6.94
N ASP A 188 -0.29 -3.57 7.40
CA ASP A 188 -0.10 -4.75 6.57
C ASP A 188 -1.44 -5.19 5.95
N LEU A 189 -1.47 -5.29 4.62
CA LEU A 189 -2.64 -5.74 3.89
C LEU A 189 -3.14 -7.10 4.39
N LYS A 190 -2.22 -7.99 4.80
CA LYS A 190 -2.55 -9.32 5.31
C LYS A 190 -3.42 -9.27 6.56
N TYR A 191 -3.27 -8.25 7.40
CA TYR A 191 -3.98 -8.13 8.68
C TYR A 191 -5.25 -7.29 8.63
N LEU A 192 -5.59 -6.66 7.51
CA LEU A 192 -6.86 -5.93 7.40
C LEU A 192 -8.09 -6.78 7.71
N SER A 193 -9.00 -6.29 8.54
CA SER A 193 -10.23 -7.01 8.88
C SER A 193 -11.04 -7.40 7.63
N ALA A 194 -11.76 -8.52 7.71
CA ALA A 194 -12.61 -8.95 6.60
C ALA A 194 -13.65 -7.89 6.16
N PRO A 195 -14.27 -7.08 7.05
CA PRO A 195 -15.14 -5.96 6.64
C PRO A 195 -14.43 -4.85 5.87
N ASP A 196 -13.14 -4.63 6.09
CA ASP A 196 -12.37 -3.56 5.44
C ASP A 196 -11.82 -3.94 4.07
N ILE A 197 -11.81 -5.24 3.73
CA ILE A 197 -11.44 -5.73 2.40
C ILE A 197 -12.69 -5.98 1.54
N SER A 198 -12.72 -5.43 0.33
CA SER A 198 -13.72 -5.71 -0.70
C SER A 198 -13.07 -6.16 -2.01
N TYR A 199 -13.89 -6.75 -2.89
CA TYR A 199 -13.47 -7.23 -4.19
C TYR A 199 -14.28 -6.54 -5.29
N ASN A 200 -13.59 -5.91 -6.24
CA ASN A 200 -14.19 -5.26 -7.38
C ASN A 200 -13.95 -6.09 -8.66
N PRO A 201 -15.01 -6.61 -9.32
CA PRO A 201 -14.86 -7.46 -10.50
C PRO A 201 -14.57 -6.70 -11.80
N ALA A 202 -14.56 -5.36 -11.82
CA ALA A 202 -14.69 -4.56 -13.04
C ALA A 202 -13.55 -4.71 -14.08
N LEU A 203 -12.37 -5.24 -13.72
CA LEU A 203 -11.21 -5.32 -14.63
C LEU A 203 -10.42 -6.61 -14.43
N GLY A 204 -10.07 -7.29 -15.53
CA GLY A 204 -9.19 -8.48 -15.51
C GLY A 204 -9.68 -9.56 -14.53
N THR A 205 -8.81 -9.94 -13.58
CA THR A 205 -9.13 -10.89 -12.49
C THR A 205 -9.89 -10.24 -11.32
N GLY A 206 -10.21 -8.95 -11.44
CA GLY A 206 -10.74 -8.08 -10.40
C GLY A 206 -9.64 -7.47 -9.55
N GLN A 207 -10.03 -6.54 -8.69
CA GLN A 207 -9.12 -5.78 -7.83
C GLN A 207 -9.55 -5.89 -6.37
N ILE A 208 -8.56 -5.91 -5.49
CA ILE A 208 -8.76 -5.75 -4.06
C ILE A 208 -8.98 -4.27 -3.79
N GLN A 209 -10.02 -3.97 -3.01
CA GLN A 209 -10.36 -2.64 -2.56
C GLN A 209 -10.36 -2.59 -1.04
N ILE A 210 -10.03 -1.42 -0.50
CA ILE A 210 -10.09 -1.15 0.93
C ILE A 210 -11.27 -0.22 1.18
N ARG A 211 -12.15 -0.54 2.13
CA ARG A 211 -13.40 0.20 2.39
C ARG A 211 -13.14 1.70 2.63
N ASP A 212 -12.23 1.99 3.54
CA ASP A 212 -11.71 3.33 3.82
C ASP A 212 -10.23 3.17 4.12
N ILE A 213 -9.37 3.69 3.24
CA ILE A 213 -7.94 3.42 3.29
C ILE A 213 -7.24 4.06 4.49
N HIS A 214 -7.85 5.05 5.12
CA HIS A 214 -7.26 5.69 6.30
C HIS A 214 -7.79 5.09 7.60
N TYR A 215 -9.04 4.59 7.60
CA TYR A 215 -9.73 4.11 8.79
C TYR A 215 -10.08 2.63 8.66
N VAL A 216 -9.09 1.80 9.02
CA VAL A 216 -9.19 0.34 8.98
C VAL A 216 -9.07 -0.28 10.36
N THR A 217 -9.47 -1.53 10.47
CA THR A 217 -9.23 -2.39 11.64
C THR A 217 -8.40 -3.59 11.23
N GLU A 218 -7.62 -4.12 12.17
CA GLU A 218 -6.74 -5.25 11.95
C GLU A 218 -7.18 -6.49 12.74
N GLU A 219 -6.92 -7.65 12.16
CA GLU A 219 -7.14 -8.97 12.73
C GLU A 219 -5.96 -9.87 12.32
N VAL A 220 -5.33 -10.49 13.32
CA VAL A 220 -4.19 -11.37 13.11
C VAL A 220 -4.65 -12.63 12.38
N ARG A 221 -3.94 -12.99 11.30
CA ARG A 221 -4.16 -14.21 10.53
C ARG A 221 -2.91 -14.68 9.81
N THR A 222 -2.84 -15.96 9.53
CA THR A 222 -1.81 -16.58 8.71
C THR A 222 -1.96 -16.18 7.23
N THR A 223 -0.88 -16.32 6.46
CA THR A 223 -0.89 -16.14 5.00
C THR A 223 -1.91 -17.05 4.31
N TRP A 224 -2.13 -18.25 4.84
CA TRP A 224 -3.16 -19.15 4.30
C TRP A 224 -4.59 -18.63 4.55
N GLU A 225 -4.89 -18.20 5.77
CA GLU A 225 -6.21 -17.62 6.10
C GLU A 225 -6.49 -16.35 5.29
N PHE A 226 -5.46 -15.55 5.03
CA PHE A 226 -5.58 -14.39 4.15
C PHE A 226 -5.88 -14.80 2.69
N CYS A 227 -5.19 -15.80 2.16
CA CYS A 227 -5.48 -16.38 0.84
C CYS A 227 -6.94 -16.86 0.74
N GLN A 228 -7.44 -17.57 1.76
CA GLN A 228 -8.85 -18.01 1.82
C GLN A 228 -9.83 -16.84 1.93
N LEU A 229 -9.48 -15.77 2.65
CA LEU A 229 -10.29 -14.54 2.68
C LEU A 229 -10.42 -13.94 1.27
N LEU A 230 -9.31 -13.82 0.53
CA LEU A 230 -9.32 -13.32 -0.84
C LEU A 230 -10.19 -14.20 -1.74
N ASP A 231 -10.01 -15.52 -1.68
CA ASP A 231 -10.78 -16.49 -2.47
C ASP A 231 -12.29 -16.37 -2.19
N ARG A 232 -12.68 -16.28 -0.91
CA ARG A 232 -14.08 -16.07 -0.51
C ARG A 232 -14.65 -14.76 -1.05
N LYS A 233 -13.88 -13.67 -1.01
CA LYS A 233 -14.31 -12.36 -1.55
C LYS A 233 -14.50 -12.41 -3.05
N TYR A 234 -13.60 -13.10 -3.77
CA TYR A 234 -13.72 -13.34 -5.21
C TYR A 234 -14.96 -14.17 -5.55
N LEU A 235 -15.15 -15.32 -4.88
CA LEU A 235 -16.25 -16.25 -5.16
C LEU A 235 -17.62 -15.72 -4.74
N LYS A 236 -17.69 -14.79 -3.76
CA LYS A 236 -18.95 -14.12 -3.37
C LYS A 236 -19.46 -13.14 -4.43
N SER A 237 -18.62 -12.68 -5.35
CA SER A 237 -19.05 -11.79 -6.42
C SER A 237 -19.93 -12.53 -7.42
N THR A 238 -21.12 -11.98 -7.70
CA THR A 238 -22.06 -12.52 -8.71
C THR A 238 -21.50 -12.54 -10.12
N ARG A 239 -20.40 -11.81 -10.37
CA ARG A 239 -19.69 -11.79 -11.66
C ARG A 239 -18.61 -12.87 -11.80
N ARG A 240 -18.43 -13.72 -10.79
CA ARG A 240 -17.40 -14.76 -10.77
C ARG A 240 -18.02 -16.15 -10.57
N SER A 241 -17.36 -17.16 -11.11
CA SER A 241 -17.74 -18.56 -10.91
C SER A 241 -16.58 -19.40 -10.36
N MET A 242 -16.90 -20.58 -9.85
CA MET A 242 -15.92 -21.54 -9.36
C MET A 242 -15.00 -22.02 -10.49
N GLU A 243 -15.51 -22.18 -11.71
CA GLU A 243 -14.74 -22.58 -12.89
C GLU A 243 -13.69 -21.53 -13.24
N GLN A 244 -14.05 -20.24 -13.17
CA GLN A 244 -13.11 -19.15 -13.39
C GLN A 244 -12.03 -19.11 -12.30
N TRP A 245 -12.41 -19.35 -11.05
CA TRP A 245 -11.44 -19.47 -9.96
C TRP A 245 -10.49 -20.66 -10.19
N LEU A 246 -11.00 -21.83 -10.63
CA LEU A 246 -10.19 -23.01 -10.94
C LEU A 246 -9.21 -22.76 -12.09
N GLU A 247 -9.63 -22.03 -13.13
CA GLU A 247 -8.74 -21.64 -14.23
C GLU A 247 -7.57 -20.80 -13.72
N LEU A 248 -7.85 -19.81 -12.86
CA LEU A 248 -6.81 -19.01 -12.21
C LEU A 248 -5.92 -19.87 -11.31
N ALA A 249 -6.52 -20.73 -10.48
CA ALA A 249 -5.80 -21.58 -9.55
C ALA A 249 -4.82 -22.53 -10.25
N ARG A 250 -5.21 -23.10 -11.40
CA ARG A 250 -4.32 -23.92 -12.23
C ARG A 250 -3.25 -23.08 -12.90
N LYS A 251 -3.63 -21.97 -13.52
CA LYS A 251 -2.71 -21.07 -14.22
C LYS A 251 -1.60 -20.54 -13.32
N HIS A 252 -1.93 -20.25 -12.06
CA HIS A 252 -1.02 -19.64 -11.09
C HIS A 252 -0.51 -20.63 -10.04
N GLY A 253 -0.76 -21.94 -10.18
CA GLY A 253 -0.23 -22.96 -9.28
C GLY A 253 -0.72 -22.88 -7.83
N TRP A 254 -1.93 -22.36 -7.59
CA TRP A 254 -2.54 -22.28 -6.25
C TRP A 254 -3.01 -23.64 -5.73
N ILE A 255 -3.22 -24.59 -6.64
CA ILE A 255 -3.60 -25.97 -6.36
C ILE A 255 -2.61 -26.91 -7.04
N LYS A 256 -2.40 -28.08 -6.44
CA LYS A 256 -1.63 -29.17 -7.02
C LYS A 256 -2.45 -29.77 -8.16
N ILE A 257 -1.84 -29.85 -9.34
CA ILE A 257 -2.41 -30.60 -10.46
C ILE A 257 -1.88 -32.03 -10.28
N ASN A 258 -2.79 -32.99 -10.06
CA ASN A 258 -2.40 -34.38 -10.17
C ASN A 258 -2.24 -34.68 -11.67
N ASP A 259 -1.06 -35.13 -12.08
CA ASP A 259 -0.84 -35.72 -13.41
C ASP A 259 -1.66 -37.01 -13.59
#